data_AF-A0A8C6E5L6-F1
#
_entry.id   AF-A0A8C6E5L6-F1
#
_cell.length_a   1.000
_cell.length_b   1.000
_cell.length_c   1.000
_cell.angle_alpha   90.00
_cell.angle_beta   90.00
_cell.angle_gamma   90.00
#
_symmetry.space_group_name_H-M   'P 1'
#
loop_
_entity.id
_entity.type
_entity.pdbx_description
1 polymer ?
#
loop_
_entity_poly.entity_id
_entity_poly.type
_entity_poly.pdbx_seq_one_letter_code
_entity_poly.pdbx_strand_id
1 'polypeptide(L)'
;MIIYRDLISHDEMFSDIYKIREVADGLCPEVEGKMVSRTEGNVDDSLIGGNASAEGPEGEGTQSTVITGVDLVMNHLLQETSFTKEAYKKYIKDYMKSIKGKLEERRPERVKPFMTGAAEQIKHILANFKNYQFFMGENMNPDGMVALLDYREDGVTPYMIFFKDGLEMEKC
;
A
#
# COMPACT_ATOMS: atom_id res chain seq x y z
N MET A 1 -16.80 -0.18 8.92
CA MET A 1 -15.68 0.08 8.00
C MET A 1 -15.10 -1.26 7.60
N ILE A 2 -14.59 -1.41 6.37
CA ILE A 2 -13.91 -2.62 5.93
C ILE A 2 -12.42 -2.31 5.75
N ILE A 3 -11.58 -3.08 6.42
CA ILE A 3 -10.13 -3.04 6.29
C ILE A 3 -9.70 -4.18 5.36
N TYR A 4 -8.84 -3.88 4.40
CA TYR A 4 -8.24 -4.86 3.49
C TYR A 4 -6.80 -5.10 3.93
N ARG A 5 -6.53 -6.31 4.43
CA ARG A 5 -5.20 -6.72 4.90
C ARG A 5 -4.52 -7.63 3.90
N ASP A 6 -3.21 -7.57 3.80
CA ASP A 6 -2.44 -8.59 3.08
C ASP A 6 -2.65 -9.97 3.73
N LEU A 7 -2.91 -10.98 2.90
CA LEU A 7 -3.15 -12.35 3.34
C LEU A 7 -1.90 -13.00 3.97
N ILE A 8 -0.70 -12.47 3.67
CA ILE A 8 0.58 -13.01 4.15
C ILE A 8 1.10 -12.22 5.35
N SER A 9 1.24 -10.90 5.25
CA SER A 9 1.78 -10.09 6.35
C SER A 9 0.75 -9.69 7.40
N HIS A 10 -0.54 -9.71 7.06
CA HIS A 10 -1.65 -9.18 7.86
C HIS A 10 -1.62 -7.66 8.07
N ASP A 11 -0.73 -6.96 7.36
CA ASP A 11 -0.68 -5.50 7.34
C ASP A 11 -1.94 -4.95 6.68
N GLU A 12 -2.43 -3.83 7.20
CA GLU A 12 -3.47 -3.06 6.54
C GLU A 12 -2.90 -2.42 5.27
N MET A 13 -3.51 -2.73 4.12
CA MET A 13 -3.09 -2.21 2.82
C MET A 13 -3.95 -1.03 2.39
N PHE A 14 -5.25 -1.10 2.65
CA PHE A 14 -6.22 -0.02 2.43
C PHE A 14 -7.54 -0.31 3.16
N SER A 15 -8.48 0.64 3.11
CA SER A 15 -9.85 0.46 3.61
C SER A 15 -10.92 0.90 2.61
N ASP A 16 -12.18 0.58 2.90
CA ASP A 16 -13.34 0.93 2.06
C ASP A 16 -13.72 2.42 2.07
N ILE A 17 -12.95 3.26 2.77
CA ILE A 17 -13.13 4.72 2.75
C ILE A 17 -12.70 5.35 1.42
N TYR A 18 -11.85 4.64 0.66
CA TYR A 18 -11.38 5.08 -0.65
C TYR A 18 -12.30 4.56 -1.77
N LYS A 19 -12.20 5.20 -2.93
CA LYS A 19 -12.88 4.73 -4.13
C LYS A 19 -12.14 3.53 -4.71
N ILE A 20 -12.79 2.37 -4.66
CA ILE A 20 -12.26 1.10 -5.14
C ILE A 20 -12.94 0.73 -6.46
N ARG A 21 -12.14 0.41 -7.48
CA ARG A 21 -12.61 -0.12 -8.78
C ARG A 21 -12.01 -1.49 -9.02
N GLU A 22 -12.82 -2.47 -9.41
CA GLU A 22 -12.30 -3.75 -9.88
C GLU A 22 -11.83 -3.66 -11.34
N VAL A 23 -10.61 -4.16 -11.59
CA VAL A 23 -9.99 -4.28 -12.92
C VAL A 23 -9.44 -5.70 -13.12
N ALA A 24 -8.94 -5.99 -14.33
CA ALA A 24 -8.45 -7.32 -14.71
C ALA A 24 -9.46 -8.42 -14.39
N ASP A 25 -10.71 -8.25 -14.85
CA ASP A 25 -11.84 -9.16 -14.63
C ASP A 25 -12.09 -9.50 -13.14
N GLY A 26 -11.89 -8.52 -12.26
CA GLY A 26 -12.11 -8.66 -10.82
C GLY A 26 -10.92 -9.24 -10.06
N LEU A 27 -9.77 -9.43 -10.71
CA LEU A 27 -8.54 -9.92 -10.07
C LEU A 27 -7.87 -8.85 -9.20
N CYS A 28 -7.97 -7.58 -9.60
CA CYS A 28 -7.25 -6.49 -8.96
C CYS A 28 -8.21 -5.36 -8.57
N PRO A 29 -8.27 -4.95 -7.29
CA PRO A 29 -8.81 -3.65 -6.93
C PRO A 29 -7.77 -2.55 -7.23
N GLU A 30 -8.23 -1.50 -7.91
CA GLU A 30 -7.59 -0.20 -8.00
C GLU A 30 -8.20 0.72 -6.95
N VAL A 31 -7.35 1.29 -6.10
CA VAL A 31 -7.75 2.18 -5.00
C VAL A 31 -7.27 3.58 -5.30
N GLU A 32 -8.20 4.51 -5.51
CA GLU A 32 -7.90 5.91 -5.84
C GLU A 32 -7.52 6.67 -4.57
N GLY A 33 -6.32 7.26 -4.57
CA GLY A 33 -5.83 8.12 -3.51
C GLY A 33 -5.81 9.59 -3.92
N LYS A 34 -5.20 10.43 -3.09
CA LYS A 34 -5.00 11.86 -3.34
C LYS A 34 -3.62 12.29 -2.87
N MET A 35 -3.00 13.22 -3.59
CA MET A 35 -1.81 13.92 -3.09
C MET A 35 -2.20 14.84 -1.94
N VAL A 36 -1.54 14.71 -0.79
CA VAL A 36 -1.75 15.52 0.40
C VAL A 36 -0.42 15.96 0.99
N SER A 37 -0.44 17.09 1.69
CA SER A 37 0.70 17.58 2.48
C SER A 37 0.31 17.61 3.95
N ARG A 38 1.18 17.11 4.83
CA ARG A 38 1.03 17.13 6.29
C ARG A 38 2.23 17.81 6.92
N THR A 39 1.99 18.60 7.95
CA THR A 39 3.06 19.19 8.76
C THR A 39 3.32 18.28 9.95
N GLU A 40 4.47 17.62 9.97
CA GLU A 40 4.95 16.89 11.15
C GLU A 40 5.68 17.85 12.11
N GLY A 41 5.52 17.63 13.41
CA GLY A 41 6.21 18.41 14.44
C GLY A 41 5.47 19.64 14.99
N ASN A 42 4.24 19.94 14.53
CA ASN A 42 3.36 20.89 15.22
C ASN A 42 2.70 20.21 16.43
N VAL A 43 3.49 19.95 17.47
CA VAL A 43 2.91 19.76 18.80
C VAL A 43 2.59 21.16 19.30
N ASP A 44 1.32 21.48 19.45
CA ASP A 44 0.93 22.71 20.15
C ASP A 44 1.54 22.63 21.55
N ASP A 45 2.46 23.53 21.90
CA ASP A 45 3.10 23.56 23.21
C ASP A 45 2.06 23.62 24.35
N SER A 46 0.83 24.07 24.07
CA SER A 46 -0.29 24.04 25.03
C SER A 46 -0.82 22.62 25.34
N LEU A 47 -0.52 21.63 24.50
CA LEU A 47 -0.87 20.22 24.70
C LEU A 47 0.21 19.45 25.49
N ILE A 48 1.43 19.98 25.61
CA ILE A 48 2.44 19.47 26.53
C ILE A 48 2.18 20.06 27.92
N GLY A 49 1.11 19.59 28.55
CA GLY A 49 0.81 19.92 29.95
C GLY A 49 1.90 19.36 30.87
N GLY A 50 2.85 20.20 31.29
CA GLY A 50 3.98 19.74 32.10
C GLY A 50 4.89 20.81 32.70
N ASN A 51 4.33 21.65 33.59
CA ASN A 51 5.00 22.42 34.65
C ASN A 51 6.03 23.51 34.25
N ALA A 52 5.58 24.77 34.27
CA ALA A 52 6.44 25.96 34.20
C ALA A 52 7.26 26.12 35.49
N SER A 53 8.55 25.76 35.46
CA SER A 53 9.53 26.34 36.37
C SER A 53 10.95 26.22 35.83
N ALA A 54 11.64 27.37 35.87
CA ALA A 54 13.06 27.64 35.68
C ALA A 54 13.52 28.03 34.26
N GLU A 55 14.04 29.25 34.21
CA GLU A 55 14.69 29.95 33.10
C GLU A 55 15.78 29.09 32.43
N GLY A 56 15.64 28.88 31.12
CA GLY A 56 16.64 28.32 30.21
C GLY A 56 16.59 29.06 28.88
N PRO A 57 17.70 29.14 28.13
CA PRO A 57 17.81 30.01 26.96
C PRO A 57 16.86 29.56 25.85
N GLU A 58 16.36 30.59 25.16
CA GLU A 58 15.54 30.65 23.95
C GLU A 58 15.33 29.33 23.21
N GLY A 59 14.05 28.97 23.09
CA GLY A 59 13.58 27.73 22.46
C GLY A 59 14.13 27.53 21.06
N GLU A 60 14.77 26.39 20.86
CA GLU A 60 14.91 25.78 19.55
C GLU A 60 13.51 25.49 19.02
N GLY A 61 12.97 26.39 18.20
CA GLY A 61 11.75 26.15 17.45
C GLY A 61 11.93 24.85 16.67
N THR A 62 11.17 23.82 17.06
CA THR A 62 11.19 22.52 16.39
C THR A 62 10.86 22.77 14.92
N GLN A 63 11.79 22.45 14.02
CA GLN A 63 11.60 22.69 12.59
C GLN A 63 10.43 21.82 12.09
N SER A 64 9.29 22.46 11.86
CA SER A 64 8.12 21.80 11.27
C SER A 64 8.50 21.29 9.87
N THR A 65 8.35 19.99 9.64
CA THR A 65 8.65 19.38 8.33
C THR A 65 7.35 19.13 7.59
N VAL A 66 7.21 19.67 6.38
CA VAL A 66 6.06 19.39 5.51
C VAL A 66 6.37 18.15 4.68
N ILE A 67 5.61 17.07 4.91
CA ILE A 67 5.69 15.84 4.14
C ILE A 67 4.54 15.82 3.14
N THR A 68 4.85 15.59 1.87
CA THR A 68 3.85 15.44 0.80
C THR A 68 3.88 14.02 0.27
N GLY A 69 2.72 13.41 0.11
CA GLY A 69 2.58 12.04 -0.37
C GLY A 69 1.15 11.68 -0.73
N VAL A 70 0.96 10.44 -1.20
CA VAL A 70 -0.38 9.89 -1.42
C VAL A 70 -1.01 9.59 -0.06
N ASP A 71 -2.21 10.08 0.19
CA ASP A 71 -2.94 9.87 1.45
C ASP A 71 -3.07 8.39 1.82
N LEU A 72 -3.32 7.52 0.83
CA LEU A 72 -3.37 6.06 0.97
C LEU A 72 -2.06 5.51 1.56
N VAL A 73 -0.91 5.92 1.02
CA VAL A 73 0.41 5.50 1.50
C VAL A 73 0.63 6.00 2.93
N MET A 74 0.33 7.28 3.18
CA MET A 74 0.56 7.91 4.49
C MET A 74 -0.37 7.38 5.59
N ASN A 75 -1.62 7.05 5.26
CA ASN A 75 -2.62 6.57 6.22
C ASN A 75 -2.41 5.12 6.62
N HIS A 76 -1.93 4.28 5.69
CA HIS A 76 -1.69 2.86 5.93
C HIS A 76 -0.21 2.54 6.15
N LEU A 77 0.62 3.58 6.32
CA LEU A 77 2.05 3.48 6.60
C LEU A 77 2.79 2.59 5.59
N LEU A 78 2.37 2.63 4.32
CA LEU A 78 2.95 1.81 3.27
C LEU A 78 4.39 2.27 2.99
N GLN A 79 5.27 1.30 2.79
CA GLN A 79 6.70 1.53 2.66
C GLN A 79 7.13 1.42 1.19
N GLU A 80 7.66 2.50 0.63
CA GLU A 80 8.18 2.48 -0.73
C GLU A 80 9.39 1.53 -0.82
N THR A 81 9.43 0.74 -1.89
CA THR A 81 10.54 -0.16 -2.22
C THR A 81 10.88 -0.05 -3.70
N SER A 82 12.03 -0.61 -4.08
CA SER A 82 12.49 -0.59 -5.46
C SER A 82 12.83 -1.99 -5.95
N PHE A 83 12.56 -2.24 -7.23
CA PHE A 83 12.88 -3.49 -7.88
C PHE A 83 13.63 -3.25 -9.18
N THR A 84 14.55 -4.16 -9.52
CA THR A 84 14.88 -4.41 -10.93
C THR A 84 13.76 -5.25 -11.54
N LYS A 85 13.54 -5.14 -12.86
CA LYS A 85 12.52 -5.94 -13.55
C LYS A 85 12.73 -7.45 -13.35
N GLU A 86 13.97 -7.90 -13.23
CA GLU A 86 14.33 -9.30 -12.95
C GLU A 86 14.00 -9.71 -11.51
N ALA A 87 14.35 -8.86 -10.53
CA ALA A 87 14.03 -9.09 -9.13
C ALA A 87 12.51 -9.14 -8.91
N TYR A 88 11.75 -8.23 -9.53
CA TYR A 88 10.29 -8.23 -9.46
C TYR A 88 9.69 -9.50 -10.09
N LYS A 89 10.22 -9.95 -11.23
CA LYS A 89 9.77 -11.19 -11.87
C LYS A 89 10.00 -12.42 -10.99
N LYS A 90 11.07 -12.43 -10.18
CA LYS A 90 11.30 -13.49 -9.19
C LYS A 90 10.32 -13.37 -8.03
N TYR A 91 10.28 -12.20 -7.39
CA TYR A 91 9.37 -11.89 -6.28
C TYR A 91 7.93 -12.27 -6.62
N ILE A 92 7.38 -11.75 -7.73
CA ILE A 92 5.96 -11.93 -8.04
C ILE A 92 5.62 -13.40 -8.30
N LYS A 93 6.56 -14.18 -8.86
CA LYS A 93 6.35 -15.63 -9.03
C LYS A 93 6.27 -16.35 -7.69
N ASP A 94 7.11 -15.99 -6.73
CA ASP A 94 7.11 -16.61 -5.42
C ASP A 94 5.89 -16.17 -4.61
N TYR A 95 5.51 -14.88 -4.67
CA TYR A 95 4.26 -14.36 -4.10
C TYR A 95 3.03 -15.10 -4.65
N MET A 96 2.90 -15.28 -5.97
CA MET A 96 1.78 -16.02 -6.57
C MET A 96 1.69 -17.48 -6.09
N LYS A 97 2.84 -18.14 -5.85
CA LYS A 97 2.84 -19.50 -5.28
C LYS A 97 2.32 -19.50 -3.84
N SER A 98 2.72 -18.52 -3.03
CA SER A 98 2.24 -18.36 -1.65
C SER A 98 0.73 -18.15 -1.62
N ILE A 99 0.19 -17.25 -2.45
CA ILE A 99 -1.25 -17.03 -2.55
C ILE A 99 -1.96 -18.28 -3.07
N LYS A 100 -1.42 -18.97 -4.09
CA LYS A 100 -1.97 -20.24 -4.58
C LYS A 100 -2.12 -21.26 -3.45
N GLY A 101 -1.08 -21.44 -2.62
CA GLY A 101 -1.14 -22.37 -1.48
C GLY A 101 -2.25 -22.00 -0.49
N LYS A 102 -2.40 -20.72 -0.15
CA LYS A 102 -3.49 -20.24 0.71
C LYS A 102 -4.86 -20.43 0.09
N LEU A 103 -4.99 -20.27 -1.23
CA LEU A 103 -6.24 -20.53 -1.94
C LEU A 103 -6.57 -22.02 -1.96
N GLU A 104 -5.60 -22.91 -2.18
CA GLU A 104 -5.81 -24.36 -2.14
C GLU A 104 -6.36 -24.82 -0.78
N GLU A 105 -5.94 -24.19 0.31
CA GLU A 105 -6.42 -24.49 1.67
C GLU A 105 -7.81 -23.93 1.98
N ARG A 106 -8.12 -22.71 1.53
CA ARG A 106 -9.27 -21.95 2.02
C ARG A 106 -10.38 -21.72 0.99
N ARG A 107 -10.00 -21.59 -0.28
CA ARG A 107 -10.86 -21.20 -1.42
C ARG A 107 -10.39 -21.90 -2.70
N PRO A 108 -10.37 -23.26 -2.75
CA PRO A 108 -9.75 -24.00 -3.85
C PRO A 108 -10.37 -23.70 -5.21
N GLU A 109 -11.63 -23.30 -5.25
CA GLU A 109 -12.34 -22.86 -6.45
C GLU A 109 -11.75 -21.59 -7.09
N ARG A 110 -11.04 -20.75 -6.31
CA ARG A 110 -10.38 -19.53 -6.79
C ARG A 110 -9.01 -19.77 -7.40
N VAL A 111 -8.39 -20.93 -7.17
CA VAL A 111 -7.02 -21.24 -7.63
C VAL A 111 -6.89 -21.09 -9.14
N LYS A 112 -7.79 -21.70 -9.92
CA LYS A 112 -7.71 -21.66 -11.38
C LYS A 112 -7.94 -20.25 -11.94
N PRO A 113 -9.03 -19.53 -11.58
CA PRO A 113 -9.22 -18.13 -11.99
C PRO A 113 -8.03 -17.23 -11.65
N PHE A 114 -7.52 -17.35 -10.42
CA PHE A 114 -6.38 -16.57 -9.95
C PHE A 114 -5.12 -16.82 -10.78
N MET A 115 -4.73 -18.07 -10.97
CA MET A 115 -3.49 -18.40 -11.69
C MET A 115 -3.54 -17.98 -13.17
N THR A 116 -4.71 -18.07 -13.81
CA THR A 116 -4.89 -17.60 -15.19
C THR A 116 -4.82 -16.08 -15.26
N GLY A 117 -5.63 -15.36 -14.46
CA GLY A 117 -5.65 -13.90 -14.47
C GLY A 117 -4.32 -13.29 -14.04
N ALA A 118 -3.68 -13.84 -13.01
CA ALA A 118 -2.39 -13.36 -12.51
C ALA A 118 -1.31 -13.44 -13.58
N ALA A 119 -1.28 -14.49 -14.40
CA ALA A 119 -0.30 -14.61 -15.47
C ALA A 119 -0.43 -13.49 -16.51
N GLU A 120 -1.64 -13.04 -16.82
CA GLU A 120 -1.90 -11.92 -17.74
C GLU A 120 -1.57 -10.58 -17.09
N GLN A 121 -2.02 -10.39 -15.85
CA GLN A 121 -1.75 -9.16 -15.10
C GLN A 121 -0.24 -8.95 -14.87
N ILE A 122 0.52 -10.00 -14.56
CA ILE A 122 1.98 -9.93 -14.43
C ILE A 122 2.63 -9.51 -15.75
N LYS A 123 2.16 -9.99 -16.90
CA LYS A 123 2.67 -9.55 -18.20
C LYS A 123 2.43 -8.06 -18.41
N HIS A 124 1.24 -7.57 -18.07
CA HIS A 124 0.89 -6.15 -18.14
C HIS A 124 1.80 -5.31 -17.23
N ILE A 125 1.96 -5.71 -15.96
CA ILE A 125 2.83 -5.02 -15.00
C ILE A 125 4.27 -4.97 -15.50
N LEU A 126 4.80 -6.09 -16.01
CA LEU A 126 6.17 -6.14 -16.53
C LEU A 126 6.34 -5.29 -17.79
N ALA A 127 5.31 -5.16 -18.63
CA ALA A 127 5.37 -4.29 -19.81
C ALA A 127 5.47 -2.81 -19.40
N ASN A 128 4.73 -2.41 -18.36
CA ASN A 128 4.66 -1.04 -17.85
C ASN A 128 5.54 -0.81 -16.60
N PHE A 129 6.52 -1.68 -16.35
CA PHE A 129 7.28 -1.74 -15.10
C PHE A 129 7.87 -0.41 -14.64
N LYS A 130 8.26 0.47 -15.58
CA LYS A 130 8.88 1.76 -15.28
C LYS A 130 7.89 2.83 -14.79
N ASN A 131 6.59 2.63 -15.00
CA ASN A 131 5.56 3.57 -14.58
C ASN A 131 5.23 3.38 -13.10
N TYR A 132 5.33 2.15 -12.61
CA TYR A 132 4.93 1.81 -11.26
C TYR A 132 5.98 2.21 -10.23
N GLN A 133 5.50 2.77 -9.12
CA GLN A 133 6.20 2.77 -7.84
C GLN A 133 5.70 1.58 -7.02
N PHE A 134 6.59 0.97 -6.23
CA PHE A 134 6.31 -0.27 -5.52
C PHE A 134 6.22 0.01 -4.01
N PHE A 135 5.16 -0.49 -3.38
CA PHE A 135 4.92 -0.28 -1.95
C PHE A 135 4.64 -1.58 -1.23
N MET A 136 5.21 -1.75 -0.05
CA MET A 136 4.97 -2.87 0.85
C MET A 136 4.08 -2.42 2.02
N GLY A 137 3.47 -3.37 2.71
CA GLY A 137 2.83 -3.08 4.00
C GLY A 137 3.83 -2.53 5.02
N GLU A 138 3.33 -1.96 6.12
CA GLU A 138 4.10 -1.31 7.17
C GLU A 138 5.29 -2.16 7.67
N ASN A 139 5.08 -3.47 7.83
CA ASN A 139 6.10 -4.38 8.34
C ASN A 139 7.18 -4.76 7.31
N MET A 140 7.07 -4.27 6.07
CA MET A 140 8.02 -4.55 4.97
C MET A 140 8.29 -6.04 4.77
N ASN A 141 7.28 -6.90 4.96
CA ASN A 141 7.43 -8.33 4.78
C ASN A 141 7.78 -8.66 3.32
N PRO A 142 8.97 -9.22 3.02
CA PRO A 142 9.43 -9.47 1.64
C PRO A 142 8.61 -10.55 0.92
N ASP A 143 7.89 -11.39 1.67
CA ASP A 143 6.99 -12.40 1.13
C ASP A 143 5.55 -11.87 0.96
N GLY A 144 5.25 -10.70 1.52
CA GLY A 144 3.95 -10.05 1.49
C GLY A 144 3.64 -9.36 0.17
N MET A 145 2.46 -8.76 0.09
CA MET A 145 2.03 -8.04 -1.11
C MET A 145 2.87 -6.78 -1.38
N VAL A 146 3.24 -6.61 -2.65
CA VAL A 146 3.72 -5.36 -3.20
C VAL A 146 2.59 -4.71 -4.00
N ALA A 147 2.08 -3.60 -3.49
CA ALA A 147 1.12 -2.74 -4.15
C ALA A 147 1.82 -1.84 -5.19
N LEU A 148 1.11 -1.54 -6.27
CA LEU A 148 1.66 -0.78 -7.39
C LEU A 148 0.97 0.57 -7.49
N LEU A 149 1.70 1.65 -7.26
CA LEU A 149 1.21 3.02 -7.44
C LEU A 149 1.47 3.46 -8.88
N ASP A 150 0.45 4.02 -9.52
CA ASP A 150 0.53 4.70 -10.82
C ASP A 150 -0.41 5.93 -10.80
N TYR A 151 -0.40 6.71 -11.87
CA TYR A 151 -1.23 7.91 -12.03
C TYR A 151 -2.22 7.73 -13.19
N ARG A 152 -3.42 8.29 -13.03
CA ARG A 152 -4.42 8.31 -14.11
C ARG A 152 -3.91 9.09 -15.31
N GLU A 153 -4.65 9.04 -16.43
CA GLU A 153 -4.32 9.77 -17.67
C GLU A 153 -4.20 11.29 -17.46
N ASP A 154 -4.79 11.83 -16.39
CA ASP A 154 -4.63 13.23 -16.00
C ASP A 154 -3.23 13.56 -15.43
N GLY A 155 -2.42 12.55 -15.13
CA GLY A 155 -1.08 12.67 -14.57
C GLY A 155 -1.02 13.14 -13.12
N VAL A 156 -2.16 13.29 -12.44
CA VAL A 156 -2.26 13.90 -11.10
C VAL A 156 -2.99 13.01 -10.10
N THR A 157 -3.97 12.22 -10.54
CA THR A 157 -4.75 11.37 -9.64
C THR A 157 -4.01 10.05 -9.39
N PRO A 158 -3.49 9.80 -8.17
CA PRO A 158 -2.80 8.55 -7.86
C PRO A 158 -3.80 7.41 -7.65
N TYR A 159 -3.42 6.20 -8.04
CA TYR A 159 -4.14 4.99 -7.67
C TYR A 159 -3.19 3.83 -7.42
N MET A 160 -3.55 2.95 -6.49
CA MET A 160 -2.78 1.76 -6.17
C MET A 160 -3.50 0.49 -6.58
N ILE A 161 -2.76 -0.43 -7.19
CA ILE A 161 -3.25 -1.74 -7.64
C ILE A 161 -2.83 -2.81 -6.63
N PHE A 162 -3.79 -3.63 -6.21
CA PHE A 162 -3.57 -4.78 -5.32
C PHE A 162 -4.05 -6.08 -5.99
N PHE A 163 -3.74 -7.24 -5.42
CA PHE A 163 -4.29 -8.53 -5.87
C PHE A 163 -5.41 -8.99 -4.93
N LYS A 164 -6.64 -9.10 -5.42
CA LYS A 164 -7.84 -9.40 -4.62
C LYS A 164 -7.74 -10.69 -3.81
N ASP A 165 -7.26 -11.76 -4.45
CA ASP A 165 -7.11 -13.06 -3.81
C ASP A 165 -5.97 -13.09 -2.78
N GLY A 166 -5.09 -12.08 -2.79
CA GLY A 166 -4.06 -11.83 -1.78
C GLY A 166 -4.52 -10.91 -0.65
N LEU A 167 -5.81 -10.56 -0.57
CA LEU A 167 -6.37 -9.74 0.52
C LEU A 167 -7.35 -10.54 1.39
N GLU A 168 -7.38 -10.17 2.67
CA GLU A 168 -8.43 -10.52 3.62
C GLU A 168 -9.25 -9.27 3.97
N MET A 169 -10.57 -9.46 4.12
CA MET A 169 -11.49 -8.38 4.49
C MET A 169 -11.88 -8.52 5.97
N GLU A 170 -11.61 -7.50 6.76
CA GLU A 170 -12.03 -7.39 8.15
C GLU A 170 -13.11 -6.31 8.29
N LYS A 171 -14.23 -6.65 8.93
CA LYS A 171 -15.29 -5.69 9.25
C LYS A 171 -15.11 -5.17 10.67
N CYS A 172 -14.98 -3.85 10.80
CA CYS A 172 -14.97 -3.12 12.07
C CYS A 172 -16.29 -2.34 12.25
#